data_AF-A0A2A9DM30-F1
#
_entry.id   AF-A0A2A9DM30-F1
#
_cell.length_a   1.000
_cell.length_b   1.000
_cell.length_c   1.000
_cell.angle_alpha   90.00
_cell.angle_beta   90.00
_cell.angle_gamma   90.00
#
_symmetry.space_group_name_H-M   'P 1'
#
loop_
_entity.id
_entity.type
_entity.pdbx_description
1 polymer ?
#
loop_
_entity_poly.entity_id
_entity_poly.type
_entity_poly.pdbx_seq_one_letter_code
_entity_poly.pdbx_strand_id
1 'polypeptide(L)' 'MYSWLWRHLPGPTLVKILIVLAALVAIFFLLMEVVYPWVSTQMPYTDVAVN' A
#
# COMPACT_ATOMS: atom_id res chain seq x y z
N MET A 1 -5.19 -21.62 -7.17
CA MET A 1 -5.35 -20.23 -7.68
C MET A 1 -4.24 -19.27 -7.24
N TYR A 2 -3.39 -19.56 -6.25
CA TYR A 2 -2.16 -18.78 -5.96
C TYR A 2 -0.88 -19.27 -6.68
N SER A 3 -0.94 -20.47 -7.30
CA SER A 3 0.20 -21.08 -7.98
C SER A 3 0.74 -20.25 -9.14
N TRP A 4 -0.12 -19.50 -9.84
CA TRP A 4 0.29 -18.68 -10.98
C TRP A 4 1.17 -17.49 -10.55
N LEU A 5 0.77 -16.79 -9.48
CA LEU A 5 1.52 -15.68 -8.90
C LEU A 5 2.88 -16.16 -8.34
N TRP A 6 2.86 -17.30 -7.62
CA TRP A 6 4.05 -17.92 -7.05
C TRP A 6 5.01 -18.49 -8.09
N ARG A 7 4.57 -18.76 -9.32
CA ARG A 7 5.42 -19.23 -10.44
C ARG A 7 6.03 -18.08 -11.24
N HIS A 8 5.40 -16.90 -11.28
CA HIS A 8 5.93 -15.73 -11.98
C HIS A 8 7.00 -14.98 -11.18
N LEU A 9 6.98 -15.06 -9.85
CA LEU A 9 7.99 -14.42 -9.02
C LEU A 9 9.35 -15.13 -9.21
N PRO A 10 10.43 -14.42 -9.55
CA PRO A 10 11.74 -15.01 -9.74
C PRO A 10 12.37 -15.43 -8.40
N GLY A 11 13.16 -16.51 -8.43
CA GLY A 11 14.02 -16.91 -7.31
C GLY A 11 13.42 -17.90 -6.31
N PRO A 12 14.22 -18.27 -5.28
CA PRO A 12 13.82 -19.21 -4.23
C PRO A 12 12.71 -18.62 -3.34
N THR A 13 12.03 -19.47 -2.55
CA THR A 13 10.88 -19.10 -1.70
C THR A 13 11.14 -17.85 -0.83
N LEU A 14 12.36 -17.72 -0.28
CA LEU A 14 12.78 -16.54 0.50
C LEU A 14 12.75 -15.23 -0.30
N VAL A 15 13.25 -15.24 -1.55
CA VAL A 15 13.23 -14.06 -2.42
C VAL A 15 11.81 -13.66 -2.77
N LYS A 16 10.94 -14.63 -3.02
CA LYS A 16 9.51 -14.38 -3.28
C LYS A 16 8.83 -13.72 -2.09
N ILE A 17 9.12 -14.18 -0.88
CA ILE A 17 8.60 -13.57 0.36
C ILE A 17 9.08 -12.12 0.48
N LEU A 18 10.36 -11.86 0.23
CA LEU A 18 10.90 -10.50 0.27
C LEU A 18 10.25 -9.57 -0.76
N ILE A 19 10.02 -10.04 -1.98
CA ILE A 19 9.35 -9.25 -3.02
C ILE A 19 7.92 -8.92 -2.60
N VAL A 20 7.17 -9.90 -2.09
CA VAL A 20 5.80 -9.68 -1.63
C VAL A 20 5.78 -8.71 -0.44
N LEU A 21 6.70 -8.85 0.49
CA LEU A 21 6.82 -7.95 1.64
C LEU A 21 7.16 -6.53 1.19
N ALA A 22 8.12 -6.37 0.27
CA ALA A 22 8.48 -5.07 -0.29
C ALA A 22 7.30 -4.43 -1.04
N ALA A 23 6.53 -5.22 -1.80
CA ALA A 23 5.33 -4.73 -2.48
C ALA A 23 4.26 -4.26 -1.49
N LEU A 24 4.04 -5.01 -0.39
CA LEU A 24 3.10 -4.61 0.66
C LEU A 24 3.54 -3.31 1.34
N VAL A 25 4.82 -3.17 1.65
CA VAL A 25 5.39 -1.95 2.22
C VAL A 25 5.22 -0.78 1.23
N ALA A 26 5.53 -0.98 -0.04
CA ALA A 26 5.36 0.05 -1.07
C ALA A 26 3.89 0.51 -1.19
N ILE A 27 2.95 -0.43 -1.18
CA ILE A 27 1.50 -0.11 -1.20
C ILE A 27 1.10 0.65 0.05
N PHE A 28 1.57 0.23 1.23
CA PHE A 28 1.29 0.91 2.49
C PHE A 28 1.79 2.36 2.46
N PHE A 29 3.03 2.59 2.03
CA PHE A 29 3.59 3.94 1.88
C PHE A 29 2.82 4.76 0.85
N LEU A 30 2.48 4.20 -0.31
CA LEU A 30 1.66 4.89 -1.32
C LEU A 30 0.31 5.33 -0.74
N LEU A 31 -0.34 4.45 0.02
CA LEU A 31 -1.61 4.77 0.67
C LEU A 31 -1.45 5.89 1.70
N MET A 32 -0.38 5.88 2.50
CA MET A 32 -0.18 6.86 3.56
C MET A 32 0.36 8.21 3.06
N GLU A 33 1.25 8.22 2.07
CA GLU A 33 1.91 9.43 1.57
C GLU A 33 1.14 10.12 0.45
N VAL A 34 0.33 9.39 -0.33
CA VAL A 34 -0.38 9.95 -1.49
C VAL A 34 -1.88 9.89 -1.31
N VAL A 35 -2.44 8.71 -1.02
CA VAL A 35 -3.89 8.54 -0.96
C VAL A 35 -4.47 9.23 0.27
N TYR A 36 -3.88 9.04 1.44
CA TYR A 36 -4.37 9.61 2.68
C TYR A 36 -4.41 11.15 2.66
N PRO A 37 -3.35 11.87 2.21
CA PRO A 37 -3.40 13.33 2.11
C PRO A 37 -4.46 13.81 1.13
N TRP A 38 -4.70 13.08 0.04
CA TRP A 38 -5.77 13.42 -0.88
C TRP A 38 -7.15 13.22 -0.24
N VAL A 39 -7.39 12.07 0.38
CA VAL A 39 -8.68 11.76 1.03
C VAL A 39 -8.94 12.68 2.23
N SER A 40 -7.93 13.03 3.02
CA SER A 40 -8.08 13.85 4.22
C SER A 40 -8.62 15.25 3.90
N THR A 41 -8.33 15.81 2.73
CA THR A 41 -8.91 17.09 2.28
C THR A 41 -10.42 17.03 2.03
N GLN A 42 -10.97 15.85 1.78
CA GLN A 42 -12.38 15.63 1.47
C GLN A 42 -13.18 15.24 2.73
N MET A 43 -12.50 15.02 3.86
CA MET A 43 -13.17 14.60 5.08
C MET A 43 -13.89 15.79 5.73
N PRO A 44 -15.15 15.63 6.16
CA PRO A 44 -15.96 16.71 6.75
C PRO A 44 -15.49 17.15 8.15
N TYR A 45 -14.29 16.74 8.58
CA TYR A 45 -13.65 17.11 9.84
C TYR A 45 -12.62 18.24 9.69
N THR A 46 -12.26 18.63 8.46
CA THR A 46 -11.34 19.76 8.23
C THR A 46 -11.99 21.12 8.49
N ASP A 47 -13.32 21.16 8.59
CA ASP A 47 -14.12 22.35 8.85
C ASP A 47 -14.35 22.53 10.37
N VAL A 48 -13.28 22.62 11.15
CA VAL A 48 -13.37 23.21 12.50
C VAL A 48 -13.49 24.71 12.32
N ALA A 49 -14.73 25.18 12.18
CA ALA A 49 -15.07 26.59 12.23
C ALA A 49 -14.59 27.17 13.58
N VAL A 50 -13.40 27.77 13.58
CA VAL A 50 -12.99 28.68 14.63
C VAL A 50 -13.80 29.96 14.42
N ASN A 51 -14.88 30.11 15.18
CA ASN A 51 -15.68 31.32 15.29
C ASN A 51 -15.66 31.79 16.74
#